data_AF-A0A537QAZ2-F1
#
_entry.id   AF-A0A537QAZ2-F1
#
_cell.length_a   1.000
_cell.length_b   1.000
_cell.length_c   1.000
_cell.angle_alpha   90.00
_cell.angle_beta   90.00
_cell.angle_gamma   90.00
#
_symmetry.space_group_name_H-M   'P 1'
#
loop_
_entity.id
_entity.type
_entity.pdbx_description
1 polymer ?
#
loop_
_entity_poly.entity_id
_entity_poly.type
_entity_poly.pdbx_seq_one_letter_code
_entity_poly.pdbx_strand_id
1 'polypeptide(L)' 'KVNLTGTINVFDQARPSRRRREVPVVYASTAAVYGNCGNLPVDEESPAAPLSAYGADKHACELHARIAGAIHGV' A
#
# COMPACT_ATOMS: atom_id res chain seq x y z
N LYS A 1 -10.41 2.40 -7.45
CA LYS A 1 -11.47 3.17 -6.70
C LYS A 1 -11.80 2.51 -5.37
N VAL A 2 -12.22 1.24 -5.34
CA VAL A 2 -12.52 0.57 -4.06
C VAL A 2 -11.25 0.32 -3.23
N ASN A 3 -10.16 -0.21 -3.82
CA ASN A 3 -8.95 -0.46 -3.03
C ASN A 3 -8.32 0.84 -2.55
N LEU A 4 -7.96 1.75 -3.46
CA LEU A 4 -7.23 2.96 -3.08
C LEU A 4 -7.96 3.81 -2.04
N THR A 5 -9.21 4.21 -2.32
CA THR A 5 -9.98 5.04 -1.38
C THR A 5 -10.28 4.29 -0.09
N GLY A 6 -10.62 2.99 -0.16
CA GLY A 6 -10.85 2.18 1.04
C GLY A 6 -9.62 2.08 1.93
N THR A 7 -8.45 1.86 1.32
CA THR A 7 -7.16 1.80 2.03
C THR A 7 -6.82 3.12 2.71
N ILE A 8 -6.96 4.26 2.01
CA ILE A 8 -6.73 5.58 2.61
C ILE A 8 -7.66 5.81 3.80
N ASN A 9 -8.95 5.48 3.66
CA ASN A 9 -9.91 5.63 4.75
C ASN A 9 -9.53 4.79 5.98
N VAL A 10 -9.02 3.56 5.80
CA VAL A 10 -8.54 2.73 6.90
C VAL A 10 -7.34 3.37 7.59
N PHE A 11 -6.35 3.85 6.83
CA PHE A 11 -5.17 4.52 7.41
C PHE A 11 -5.54 5.78 8.17
N ASP A 12 -6.45 6.61 7.64
CA ASP A 12 -6.92 7.81 8.32
C ASP A 12 -7.63 7.50 9.65
N GLN A 13 -8.35 6.38 9.72
CA GLN A 13 -9.01 5.95 10.96
C GLN A 13 -8.06 5.28 11.96
N ALA A 14 -7.01 4.62 11.48
CA ALA A 14 -5.98 3.98 12.30
C ALA A 14 -4.96 4.96 12.87
N ARG A 15 -4.83 6.14 12.25
CA ARG A 15 -3.90 7.18 12.67
C ARG A 15 -4.10 7.57 14.15
N PRO A 16 -3.02 7.60 14.96
CA PRO A 16 -3.08 8.03 16.35
C PRO A 16 -3.61 9.46 16.49
N SER A 17 -4.35 9.70 17.56
CA SER A 17 -4.81 11.05 17.91
C SER A 17 -4.90 11.20 19.43
N ARG A 18 -5.14 12.42 19.92
CA ARG A 18 -5.36 12.66 21.36
C ARG A 18 -6.45 11.79 21.99
N ARG A 19 -7.38 11.26 21.18
CA ARG A 19 -8.52 10.46 21.63
C ARG A 19 -8.42 8.98 21.24
N ARG A 20 -7.40 8.58 20.48
CA ARG A 20 -7.27 7.21 19.94
C ARG A 20 -5.82 6.74 19.99
N ARG A 21 -5.61 5.56 20.55
CA ARG A 21 -4.33 4.85 20.48
C ARG A 21 -4.07 4.38 19.05
N GLU A 22 -2.81 4.09 18.75
CA GLU A 22 -2.43 3.47 17.48
C GLU A 22 -3.18 2.13 17.29
N VAL A 23 -3.54 1.86 16.04
CA VAL A 23 -4.11 0.58 15.61
C VAL A 23 -3.15 0.01 14.58
N PRO A 24 -2.42 -1.09 14.88
CA PRO A 24 -1.51 -1.69 13.93
C PRO A 24 -2.24 -2.11 12.65
N VAL A 25 -1.70 -1.74 11.49
CA VAL A 25 -2.28 -2.09 10.18
C VAL A 25 -1.32 -2.93 9.34
N VAL A 26 -1.83 -4.01 8.76
CA VAL A 26 -1.13 -4.79 7.74
C VAL A 26 -1.82 -4.58 6.40
N TYR A 27 -1.11 -3.99 5.44
CA TYR A 27 -1.60 -3.87 4.07
C TYR A 27 -1.21 -5.12 3.25
N ALA A 28 -2.20 -5.90 2.84
CA ALA A 28 -1.98 -7.07 2.00
C ALA A 28 -1.76 -6.62 0.55
N SER A 29 -0.50 -6.53 0.07
CA SER A 29 -0.21 -6.23 -1.34
C SER A 29 -0.41 -7.44 -2.27
N THR A 30 0.14 -7.40 -3.48
CA THR A 30 0.01 -8.45 -4.49
C THR A 30 1.21 -8.43 -5.46
N ALA A 31 1.59 -9.60 -5.99
CA ALA A 31 2.61 -9.69 -7.04
C ALA A 31 2.23 -8.93 -8.34
N ALA A 32 0.94 -8.59 -8.52
CA ALA A 32 0.48 -7.82 -9.68
C ALA A 32 1.06 -6.38 -9.74
N VAL A 33 1.68 -5.88 -8.67
CA VAL A 33 2.40 -4.59 -8.68
C VAL A 33 3.69 -4.66 -9.49
N TYR A 34 4.35 -5.83 -9.55
CA TYR A 34 5.61 -6.01 -10.27
C TYR A 34 5.41 -6.18 -11.77
N GLY A 35 4.33 -6.84 -12.20
CA GLY A 35 3.98 -6.97 -13.62
C GLY A 35 5.14 -7.45 -14.49
N ASN A 36 5.59 -6.63 -15.46
CA ASN A 36 6.77 -6.93 -16.28
C ASN A 36 8.02 -6.21 -15.75
N CYS A 37 8.51 -6.60 -14.57
CA CYS A 37 9.62 -5.96 -13.87
C CYS A 37 11.02 -6.31 -14.43
N GLY A 38 11.10 -7.23 -15.42
CA GLY A 38 12.32 -7.53 -16.18
C GLY A 38 13.31 -8.49 -15.53
N ASN A 39 13.12 -8.85 -14.26
CA ASN A 39 13.97 -9.78 -13.50
C ASN A 39 13.15 -10.93 -12.89
N LEU A 40 13.76 -12.12 -12.81
CA LEU A 40 13.22 -13.29 -12.12
C LEU A 40 14.36 -13.98 -11.32
N PRO A 41 14.11 -14.47 -10.10
CA PRO A 41 12.85 -14.35 -9.35
C PRO A 41 12.55 -12.90 -8.96
N VAL A 42 11.27 -12.60 -8.74
CA VAL A 42 10.83 -11.29 -8.22
C VAL A 42 11.10 -11.24 -6.72
N ASP A 43 11.64 -10.12 -6.26
CA ASP A 43 11.89 -9.78 -4.85
C ASP A 43 11.33 -8.39 -4.51
N GLU A 44 11.47 -7.96 -3.25
CA GLU A 44 10.96 -6.67 -2.76
C GLU A 44 11.67 -5.44 -3.36
N GLU A 45 12.85 -5.62 -3.96
CA GLU A 45 13.62 -4.56 -4.62
C GLU A 45 13.30 -4.47 -6.13
N SER A 46 12.53 -5.41 -6.65
CA SER A 46 12.13 -5.44 -8.05
C SER A 46 11.23 -4.23 -8.38
N PRO A 47 11.40 -3.59 -9.56
CA PRO A 47 10.65 -2.38 -9.88
C PRO A 47 9.16 -2.68 -10.03
N ALA A 48 8.31 -1.80 -9.51
CA ALA A 48 6.88 -1.85 -9.78
C ALA A 48 6.58 -1.47 -11.24
N ALA A 49 6.07 -2.42 -12.02
CA ALA A 49 5.70 -2.24 -13.42
C ALA A 49 4.33 -2.87 -13.71
N PRO A 50 3.24 -2.37 -13.08
CA PRO A 50 1.92 -2.99 -13.15
C PRO A 50 1.36 -3.00 -14.57
N LEU A 51 0.81 -4.14 -14.98
CA LEU A 51 0.22 -4.35 -16.31
C LEU A 51 -1.32 -4.26 -16.34
N SER A 52 -1.93 -3.92 -15.21
CA SER A 52 -3.39 -3.87 -15.07
C SER A 52 -3.82 -2.72 -14.16
N ALA A 53 -5.07 -2.27 -14.33
CA ALA A 53 -5.69 -1.30 -13.43
C ALA A 53 -5.70 -1.78 -11.98
N TYR A 54 -5.87 -3.09 -11.75
CA TYR A 54 -5.78 -3.69 -10.42
C TYR A 54 -4.37 -3.55 -9.83
N GLY A 55 -3.33 -3.92 -10.58
CA GLY A 55 -1.94 -3.78 -10.16
C GLY A 55 -1.57 -2.32 -9.86
N ALA A 56 -2.02 -1.38 -10.70
CA ALA A 56 -1.82 0.05 -10.48
C ALA A 56 -2.55 0.56 -9.22
N ASP A 57 -3.80 0.17 -8.99
CA ASP A 57 -4.58 0.53 -7.79
C ASP A 57 -3.92 -0.03 -6.52
N LYS A 58 -3.35 -1.24 -6.58
CA LYS A 58 -2.61 -1.88 -5.47
C LYS A 58 -1.26 -1.21 -5.23
N HIS A 59 -0.52 -0.86 -6.27
CA HIS A 59 0.74 -0.14 -6.12
C HIS A 59 0.51 1.26 -5.54
N ALA A 60 -0.55 1.97 -5.97
CA ALA A 60 -0.93 3.23 -5.35
C ALA A 60 -1.21 3.09 -3.84
N CYS A 61 -1.92 2.04 -3.43
CA CYS A 61 -2.11 1.74 -2.01
C CYS A 61 -0.79 1.51 -1.26
N GLU A 62 0.21 0.83 -1.84
CA GLU A 62 1.52 0.62 -1.20
C GLU A 62 2.21 1.96 -0.91
N LEU A 63 2.15 2.90 -1.87
CA LEU A 63 2.73 4.23 -1.68
C LEU A 63 2.05 4.97 -0.52
N HIS A 64 0.72 4.89 -0.42
CA HIS A 64 -0.02 5.43 0.72
C HIS A 64 0.30 4.72 2.03
N ALA A 65 0.50 3.39 2.02
CA ALA A 65 0.87 2.62 3.20
C ALA A 65 2.25 3.02 3.74
N ARG A 66 3.23 3.22 2.83
CA ARG A 66 4.57 3.72 3.20
C ARG A 66 4.50 5.07 3.90
N ILE A 67 3.69 6.01 3.36
CA ILE A 67 3.49 7.32 3.98
C ILE A 67 2.72 7.22 5.31
N ALA A 68 1.69 6.39 5.38
CA ALA A 68 0.91 6.18 6.59
C ALA A 68 1.80 5.70 7.76
N GLY A 69 2.65 4.70 7.51
CA GLY A 69 3.60 4.22 8.52
C GLY A 69 4.70 5.23 8.84
N ALA A 70 5.37 5.78 7.82
CA ALA A 70 6.53 6.64 8.03
C ALA A 70 6.21 8.03 8.60
N ILE A 71 5.05 8.60 8.27
CA ILE A 71 4.70 9.99 8.60
C ILE A 71 3.53 10.08 9.57
N HIS A 72 2.55 9.17 9.47
CA HIS A 72 1.32 9.26 10.26
C HIS A 72 1.30 8.35 11.49
N GLY A 73 2.30 7.46 11.65
CA GLY A 73 2.38 6.54 12.78
C GLY A 73 1.24 5.52 12.79
N VAL A 74 0.80 5.13 11.59
CA VAL A 74 -0.16 4.04 11.35
C VAL A 74 0.56 2.70 11.30
#